data_AF-A0A5B0P5B0-F1
#
_entry.id   AF-A0A5B0P5B0-F1
#
_cell.length_a   1.000
_cell.length_b   1.000
_cell.length_c   1.000
_cell.angle_alpha   90.00
_cell.angle_beta   90.00
_cell.angle_gamma   90.00
#
_symmetry.space_group_name_H-M   'P 1'
#
loop_
_entity.id
_entity.type
_entity.pdbx_description
1 polymer ?
#
loop_
_entity_poly.entity_id
_entity_poly.type
_entity_poly.pdbx_seq_one_letter_code
_entity_poly.pdbx_strand_id
1 'polypeptide(L)'
;MKLIRRCADGLLSWDAWPHNNESQPVDYAQVNANVTTQETIYFPDKASMLASRAVSKTFAAPVAPLFYKHLNPSETDNYIYRSDDWLMVNRYTNLIKQETPPEFIELLTWNDYGESHYLRDPQPLANLPSGMVSSHQYVDGFTHTAFLNMLSYFNQWVETGLY
;
A
#
# COMPACT_ATOMS: atom_id res chain seq x y z
N MET A 1 -9.61 -40.87 7.27
CA MET A 1 -9.19 -39.86 8.28
C MET A 1 -8.62 -38.66 7.54
N LYS A 2 -9.37 -37.55 7.43
CA LYS A 2 -8.95 -36.34 6.69
C LYS A 2 -8.16 -35.47 7.67
N LEU A 3 -6.84 -35.44 7.52
CA LEU A 3 -5.97 -34.57 8.33
C LEU A 3 -6.33 -33.11 8.05
N ILE A 4 -6.88 -32.42 9.04
CA ILE A 4 -7.06 -30.96 9.00
C ILE A 4 -5.67 -30.35 9.13
N ARG A 5 -5.12 -29.80 8.04
CA ARG A 5 -3.89 -29.00 8.10
C ARG A 5 -4.28 -27.56 8.44
N ARG A 6 -3.81 -27.06 9.58
CA ARG A 6 -3.91 -25.64 9.97
C ARG A 6 -2.82 -24.82 9.26
N CYS A 7 -2.88 -24.71 7.94
CA CYS A 7 -1.96 -23.86 7.18
C CYS A 7 -2.69 -22.61 6.68
N ALA A 8 -1.96 -21.51 6.50
CA ALA A 8 -2.49 -20.29 5.90
C ALA A 8 -3.05 -20.57 4.49
N ASP A 9 -4.15 -19.92 4.12
CA ASP A 9 -4.82 -20.09 2.82
C ASP A 9 -4.23 -19.21 1.71
N GLY A 10 -3.52 -18.16 2.09
CA GLY A 10 -2.84 -17.24 1.18
C GLY A 10 -1.88 -16.32 1.92
N LEU A 11 -1.31 -15.40 1.16
CA LEU A 11 -0.44 -14.33 1.65
C LEU A 11 -1.04 -12.97 1.30
N LEU A 12 -0.89 -12.03 2.23
CA LEU A 12 -1.13 -10.61 2.02
C LEU A 12 0.20 -9.89 2.26
N SER A 13 0.48 -8.88 1.43
CA SER A 13 1.62 -8.00 1.62
C SER A 13 1.19 -6.64 2.18
N TRP A 14 2.04 -6.02 2.99
CA TRP A 14 1.91 -4.62 3.41
C TRP A 14 2.82 -3.69 2.59
N ASP A 15 3.53 -4.24 1.59
CA ASP A 15 4.57 -3.56 0.82
C ASP A 15 3.97 -2.76 -0.35
N ALA A 16 3.06 -1.83 -0.03
CA ALA A 16 2.32 -1.01 -0.99
C ALA A 16 3.10 0.21 -1.51
N TRP A 17 4.13 0.61 -0.77
CA TRP A 17 4.90 1.82 -1.04
C TRP A 17 6.37 1.48 -1.27
N PRO A 18 7.04 2.21 -2.14
CA PRO A 18 8.46 2.01 -2.33
C PRO A 18 9.23 2.48 -1.10
N HIS A 19 10.08 1.62 -0.58
CA HIS A 19 10.98 1.95 0.51
C HIS A 19 12.39 2.24 -0.02
N ASN A 20 13.05 3.23 0.57
CA ASN A 20 14.49 3.34 0.40
C ASN A 20 15.18 2.19 1.17
N ASN A 21 16.22 1.62 0.60
CA ASN A 21 17.06 0.62 1.29
C ASN A 21 18.23 1.28 2.05
N GLU A 22 18.28 2.62 2.08
CA GLU A 22 19.34 3.38 2.72
C GLU A 22 18.94 3.82 4.12
N SER A 23 19.75 3.47 5.11
CA SER A 23 19.51 3.78 6.51
C SER A 23 19.50 5.28 6.81
N GLN A 24 20.13 6.10 5.97
CA GLN A 24 20.18 7.57 6.04
C GLN A 24 20.34 8.14 4.62
N PRO A 25 19.27 8.64 3.99
CA PRO A 25 19.39 9.23 2.67
C PRO A 25 20.15 10.56 2.70
N VAL A 26 21.12 10.73 1.81
CA VAL A 26 21.95 11.94 1.70
C VAL A 26 21.29 13.06 0.88
N ASP A 27 20.44 12.73 -0.11
CA ASP A 27 19.58 13.70 -0.82
C ASP A 27 18.34 13.05 -1.46
N TYR A 28 17.40 13.90 -1.94
CA TYR A 28 16.15 13.48 -2.59
C TYR A 28 16.35 12.80 -3.95
N ALA A 29 17.37 13.18 -4.72
CA ALA A 29 17.62 12.62 -6.05
C ALA A 29 18.10 11.16 -5.96
N GLN A 30 18.96 10.86 -4.99
CA GLN A 30 19.42 9.51 -4.70
C GLN A 30 18.29 8.62 -4.17
N VAL A 31 17.46 9.13 -3.27
CA VAL A 31 16.25 8.42 -2.81
C VAL A 31 15.36 8.06 -3.98
N ASN A 32 15.09 9.02 -4.88
CA ASN A 32 14.25 8.78 -6.04
C ASN A 32 14.84 7.73 -6.98
N ALA A 33 16.14 7.81 -7.29
CA ALA A 33 16.80 6.82 -8.14
C ALA A 33 16.72 5.40 -7.54
N ASN A 34 16.97 5.26 -6.24
CA ASN A 34 16.93 3.98 -5.54
C ASN A 34 15.50 3.41 -5.43
N VAL A 35 14.51 4.27 -5.21
CA VAL A 35 13.10 3.87 -5.22
C VAL A 35 12.68 3.42 -6.61
N THR A 36 12.94 4.22 -7.66
CA THR A 36 12.52 3.89 -9.02
C THR A 36 13.20 2.61 -9.52
N THR A 37 14.48 2.43 -9.19
CA THR A 37 15.19 1.18 -9.52
C THR A 37 14.61 -0.01 -8.76
N GLN A 38 14.26 0.13 -7.48
CA GLN A 38 13.56 -0.92 -6.75
C GLN A 38 12.19 -1.22 -7.35
N GLU A 39 11.34 -0.25 -7.65
CA GLU A 39 10.04 -0.54 -8.28
C GLU A 39 10.16 -1.22 -9.65
N THR A 40 11.20 -0.86 -10.42
CA THR A 40 11.43 -1.43 -11.77
C THR A 40 12.04 -2.83 -11.71
N ILE A 41 12.97 -3.07 -10.78
CA ILE A 41 13.74 -4.33 -10.65
C ILE A 41 13.01 -5.32 -9.74
N TYR A 42 12.29 -4.81 -8.75
CA TYR A 42 11.65 -5.52 -7.66
C TYR A 42 10.21 -5.03 -7.54
N PHE A 43 9.32 -5.60 -8.34
CA PHE A 43 7.90 -5.58 -8.03
C PHE A 43 7.65 -6.73 -7.03
N PRO A 44 7.72 -6.49 -5.70
CA PRO A 44 7.72 -7.55 -4.67
C PRO A 44 6.52 -8.49 -4.82
N ASP A 45 5.41 -7.94 -5.29
CA ASP A 45 4.17 -8.65 -5.54
C ASP A 45 4.35 -9.76 -6.58
N LYS A 46 5.13 -9.56 -7.66
CA LYS A 46 5.32 -10.60 -8.68
C LYS A 46 6.01 -11.84 -8.12
N ALA A 47 7.07 -11.65 -7.33
CA ALA A 47 7.77 -12.75 -6.68
C ALA A 47 6.84 -13.46 -5.67
N SER A 48 6.09 -12.69 -4.89
CA SER A 48 5.14 -13.23 -3.90
C SER A 48 3.97 -13.98 -4.56
N MET A 49 3.45 -13.47 -5.68
CA MET A 49 2.43 -14.14 -6.50
C MET A 49 2.94 -15.48 -7.03
N LEU A 50 4.15 -15.51 -7.62
CA LEU A 50 4.76 -16.74 -8.14
C LEU A 50 5.02 -17.76 -7.03
N ALA A 51 5.55 -17.31 -5.89
CA ALA A 51 5.82 -18.16 -4.73
C ALA A 51 4.54 -18.78 -4.16
N SER A 52 3.48 -17.98 -3.97
CA SER A 52 2.17 -18.46 -3.51
C SER A 52 1.57 -19.49 -4.47
N ARG A 53 1.58 -19.21 -5.77
CA ARG A 53 1.08 -20.13 -6.81
C ARG A 53 1.84 -21.45 -6.85
N ALA A 54 3.16 -21.43 -6.69
CA ALA A 54 4.00 -22.64 -6.66
C ALA A 54 3.60 -23.62 -5.54
N VAL A 55 2.96 -23.14 -4.47
CA VAL A 55 2.43 -23.95 -3.37
C VAL A 55 0.90 -24.01 -3.33
N SER A 56 0.23 -23.65 -4.44
CA SER A 56 -1.24 -23.63 -4.56
C SER A 56 -1.93 -22.75 -3.51
N LYS A 57 -1.38 -21.57 -3.27
CA LYS A 57 -1.91 -20.53 -2.38
C LYS A 57 -2.17 -19.25 -3.15
N THR A 58 -3.07 -18.41 -2.63
CA THR A 58 -3.41 -17.12 -3.24
C THR A 58 -2.54 -16.00 -2.68
N PHE A 59 -2.42 -14.92 -3.46
CA PHE A 59 -1.76 -13.70 -3.02
C PHE A 59 -2.71 -12.50 -3.17
N ALA A 60 -2.77 -11.66 -2.13
CA ALA A 60 -3.45 -10.38 -2.16
C ALA A 60 -2.42 -9.26 -2.31
N ALA A 61 -2.36 -8.69 -3.51
CA ALA A 61 -1.44 -7.61 -3.83
C ALA A 61 -1.95 -6.29 -3.24
N PRO A 62 -1.15 -5.58 -2.43
CA PRO A 62 -1.63 -4.39 -1.76
C PRO A 62 -1.64 -3.19 -2.70
N VAL A 63 -2.60 -2.30 -2.52
CA VAL A 63 -2.62 -0.97 -3.13
C VAL A 63 -3.05 0.05 -2.10
N ALA A 64 -2.34 1.17 -2.05
CA ALA A 64 -2.55 2.23 -1.09
C ALA A 64 -2.20 3.61 -1.69
N PRO A 65 -2.77 4.71 -1.17
CA PRO A 65 -2.54 6.06 -1.67
C PRO A 65 -1.14 6.60 -1.36
N LEU A 66 -0.91 6.94 -0.11
CA LEU A 66 0.29 7.55 0.42
C LEU A 66 0.60 6.94 1.77
N PHE A 67 1.79 7.15 2.32
CA PHE A 67 2.09 6.76 3.70
C PHE A 67 2.81 7.87 4.43
N TYR A 68 2.27 8.24 5.58
CA TYR A 68 2.91 9.18 6.49
C TYR A 68 2.49 8.88 7.93
N LYS A 69 3.46 8.75 8.82
CA LYS A 69 3.22 8.54 10.25
C LYS A 69 4.13 9.44 11.06
N HIS A 70 3.51 10.24 11.93
CA HIS A 70 4.21 11.03 12.93
C HIS A 70 3.42 11.07 14.24
N LEU A 71 3.46 9.97 14.99
CA LEU A 71 2.74 9.82 16.27
C LEU A 71 3.64 10.01 17.50
N ASN A 72 4.96 10.19 17.27
CA ASN A 72 5.97 10.32 18.31
C ASN A 72 6.95 11.46 17.98
N PRO A 73 7.25 12.39 18.91
CA PRO A 73 8.23 13.45 18.67
C PRO A 73 9.67 12.94 18.60
N SER A 74 9.95 11.73 19.11
CA SER A 74 11.23 11.05 18.91
C SER A 74 11.43 10.74 17.43
N GLU A 75 12.67 10.75 16.94
CA GLU A 75 13.01 10.32 15.58
C GLU A 75 12.69 8.83 15.30
N THR A 76 12.41 8.07 16.36
CA THR A 76 11.95 6.69 16.29
C THR A 76 10.47 6.60 15.97
N ASP A 77 10.07 5.64 15.12
CA ASP A 77 8.66 5.33 14.79
C ASP A 77 7.95 6.41 13.94
N ASN A 78 8.72 7.22 13.20
CA ASN A 78 8.23 8.14 12.19
C ASN A 78 8.58 7.62 10.80
N TYR A 79 7.61 7.70 9.89
CA TYR A 79 7.73 7.10 8.57
C TYR A 79 7.17 8.04 7.51
N ILE A 80 7.86 8.07 6.38
CA ILE A 80 7.38 8.65 5.13
C ILE A 80 7.84 7.73 4.01
N TYR A 81 6.91 7.27 3.19
CA TYR A 81 7.25 6.59 1.96
C TYR A 81 7.00 7.51 0.77
N ARG A 82 7.83 7.35 -0.27
CA ARG A 82 7.65 8.09 -1.51
C ARG A 82 6.28 7.72 -2.11
N SER A 83 5.42 8.72 -2.22
CA SER A 83 4.03 8.56 -2.68
C SER A 83 3.71 9.45 -3.87
N ASP A 84 4.76 9.94 -4.56
CA ASP A 84 4.66 10.79 -5.75
C ASP A 84 4.59 9.93 -7.03
N ASP A 85 4.83 10.54 -8.19
CA ASP A 85 4.93 9.87 -9.49
C ASP A 85 3.77 8.91 -9.77
N TRP A 86 2.55 9.39 -9.50
CA TRP A 86 1.31 8.66 -9.75
C TRP A 86 1.28 7.27 -9.11
N LEU A 87 1.90 7.07 -7.94
CA LEU A 87 2.09 5.78 -7.25
C LEU A 87 0.89 4.83 -7.40
N MET A 88 -0.31 5.25 -6.98
CA MET A 88 -1.50 4.38 -7.06
C MET A 88 -1.88 3.99 -8.48
N VAL A 89 -1.84 4.94 -9.42
CA VAL A 89 -2.18 4.70 -10.83
C VAL A 89 -1.19 3.70 -11.43
N ASN A 90 0.10 3.93 -11.20
CA ASN A 90 1.17 3.08 -11.70
C ASN A 90 1.06 1.68 -11.09
N ARG A 91 0.83 1.58 -9.78
CA ARG A 91 0.70 0.30 -9.08
C ARG A 91 -0.50 -0.50 -9.58
N TYR A 92 -1.69 0.10 -9.66
CA TYR A 92 -2.87 -0.58 -10.21
C TYR A 92 -2.65 -1.05 -11.64
N THR A 93 -2.12 -0.15 -12.47
CA THR A 93 -1.86 -0.44 -13.89
C THR A 93 -0.87 -1.59 -14.03
N ASN A 94 0.21 -1.60 -13.24
CA ASN A 94 1.21 -2.66 -13.25
C ASN A 94 0.63 -4.00 -12.80
N LEU A 95 -0.24 -4.03 -11.80
CA LEU A 95 -0.90 -5.26 -11.33
C LEU A 95 -1.84 -5.84 -12.39
N ILE A 96 -2.73 -5.01 -12.94
CA ILE A 96 -3.75 -5.45 -13.90
C ILE A 96 -3.12 -5.87 -15.24
N LYS A 97 -2.00 -5.25 -15.63
CA LYS A 97 -1.31 -5.56 -16.90
C LYS A 97 -0.28 -6.69 -16.79
N GLN A 98 -0.12 -7.35 -15.64
CA GLN A 98 0.68 -8.57 -15.58
C GLN A 98 0.10 -9.64 -16.52
N GLU A 99 0.95 -10.46 -17.13
CA GLU A 99 0.51 -11.61 -17.94
C GLU A 99 -0.42 -12.54 -17.15
N THR A 100 -0.21 -12.65 -15.84
CA THR A 100 -1.14 -13.30 -14.92
C THR A 100 -1.37 -12.38 -13.71
N PRO A 101 -2.44 -11.56 -13.74
CA PRO A 101 -2.82 -10.63 -12.67
C PRO A 101 -2.99 -11.35 -11.32
N PRO A 102 -2.90 -10.64 -10.18
CA PRO A 102 -3.10 -11.25 -8.85
C PRO A 102 -4.53 -11.76 -8.68
N GLU A 103 -4.73 -12.77 -7.82
CA GLU A 103 -6.08 -13.27 -7.51
C GLU A 103 -6.91 -12.25 -6.73
N PHE A 104 -6.25 -11.44 -5.89
CA PHE A 104 -6.87 -10.38 -5.11
C PHE A 104 -6.01 -9.12 -5.14
N ILE A 105 -6.68 -7.97 -5.12
CA ILE A 105 -6.07 -6.69 -4.78
C ILE A 105 -6.60 -6.29 -3.40
N GLU A 106 -5.69 -6.06 -2.45
CA GLU A 106 -6.00 -5.58 -1.11
C GLU A 106 -5.88 -4.05 -1.09
N LEU A 107 -6.91 -3.37 -0.61
CA LEU A 107 -6.88 -1.91 -0.49
C LEU A 107 -6.49 -1.50 0.93
N LEU A 108 -5.30 -0.92 1.07
CA LEU A 108 -4.76 -0.48 2.35
C LEU A 108 -5.04 1.02 2.54
N THR A 109 -5.72 1.44 3.59
CA THR A 109 -6.71 0.68 4.38
C THR A 109 -7.97 1.52 4.49
N TRP A 110 -9.05 0.96 5.01
CA TRP A 110 -10.27 1.73 5.17
C TRP A 110 -10.11 2.96 6.09
N ASN A 111 -9.38 2.82 7.20
CA ASN A 111 -9.42 3.78 8.32
C ASN A 111 -8.13 3.86 9.14
N ASP A 112 -6.96 3.53 8.58
CA ASP A 112 -5.70 3.79 9.28
C ASP A 112 -5.31 5.27 9.18
N TYR A 113 -5.87 6.06 10.10
CA TYR A 113 -5.60 7.49 10.21
C TYR A 113 -4.20 7.77 10.76
N GLY A 114 -3.62 6.85 11.55
CA GLY A 114 -2.30 7.04 12.14
C GLY A 114 -1.19 7.00 11.10
N GLU A 115 -1.33 6.15 10.10
CA GLU A 115 -0.36 5.96 9.01
C GLU A 115 -0.76 6.71 7.72
N SER A 116 -1.79 7.55 7.82
CA SER A 116 -2.33 8.44 6.78
C SER A 116 -2.86 7.76 5.52
N HIS A 117 -2.73 6.44 5.35
CA HIS A 117 -3.16 5.75 4.13
C HIS A 117 -4.64 5.32 4.12
N TYR A 118 -5.49 6.00 4.88
CA TYR A 118 -6.91 5.71 4.93
C TYR A 118 -7.60 6.03 3.59
N LEU A 119 -8.62 5.26 3.23
CA LEU A 119 -9.41 5.45 2.02
C LEU A 119 -10.68 6.24 2.29
N ARG A 120 -11.21 6.14 3.51
CA ARG A 120 -12.40 6.86 3.92
C ARG A 120 -12.04 7.99 4.87
N ASP A 121 -12.45 9.19 4.49
CA ASP A 121 -12.37 10.37 5.33
C ASP A 121 -12.97 10.12 6.72
N PRO A 122 -12.31 10.60 7.80
CA PRO A 122 -12.83 10.50 9.16
C PRO A 122 -14.26 11.00 9.27
N GLN A 123 -15.10 10.20 9.92
CA GLN A 123 -16.39 10.67 10.38
C GLN A 123 -16.21 11.53 11.64
N PRO A 124 -17.17 12.41 12.00
CA PRO A 124 -17.05 13.27 13.18
C PRO A 124 -16.74 12.56 14.51
N LEU A 125 -17.07 11.26 14.63
CA LEU A 125 -16.82 10.43 15.81
C LEU A 125 -15.68 9.41 15.60
N ALA A 126 -14.89 9.56 14.53
CA ALA A 126 -13.76 8.68 14.29
C ALA A 126 -12.71 8.85 15.39
N ASN A 127 -12.21 7.73 15.92
CA ASN A 127 -11.17 7.73 16.93
C ASN A 127 -9.80 7.78 16.25
N LEU A 128 -9.27 8.99 16.09
CA LEU A 128 -7.96 9.22 15.51
C LEU A 128 -6.87 8.98 16.57
N PRO A 129 -5.75 8.31 16.22
CA PRO A 129 -4.62 8.17 17.13
C PRO A 129 -4.14 9.53 17.65
N SER A 130 -4.15 9.70 18.98
CA SER A 130 -3.76 10.94 19.64
C SER A 130 -2.89 10.66 20.87
N GLY A 131 -1.65 10.23 20.61
CA GLY A 131 -0.64 9.90 21.62
C GLY A 131 0.21 11.11 22.01
N MET A 132 1.53 10.98 21.87
CA MET A 132 2.46 12.09 22.09
C MET A 132 2.35 13.15 21.00
N VAL A 133 2.13 12.73 19.76
CA VAL A 133 1.69 13.57 18.65
C VAL A 133 0.32 13.06 18.19
N SER A 134 -0.53 13.99 17.75
CA SER A 134 -1.89 13.69 17.34
C SER A 134 -2.00 13.61 15.82
N SER A 135 -2.57 12.51 15.31
CA SER A 135 -2.85 12.34 13.87
C SER A 135 -3.82 13.39 13.32
N HIS A 136 -4.63 14.02 14.18
CA HIS A 136 -5.44 15.17 13.81
C HIS A 136 -4.63 16.26 13.08
N GLN A 137 -3.35 16.43 13.41
CA GLN A 137 -2.48 17.44 12.78
C GLN A 137 -2.25 17.24 11.28
N TYR A 138 -2.36 16.00 10.78
CA TYR A 138 -2.13 15.66 9.37
C TYR A 138 -3.31 14.93 8.72
N VAL A 139 -4.39 14.69 9.46
CA VAL A 139 -5.62 14.08 8.95
C VAL A 139 -6.73 15.13 8.80
N ASP A 140 -6.86 16.07 9.75
CA ASP A 140 -7.95 17.05 9.70
C ASP A 140 -7.75 18.03 8.54
N GLY A 141 -8.78 18.13 7.67
CA GLY A 141 -8.75 18.99 6.48
C GLY A 141 -8.08 18.38 5.25
N PHE A 142 -7.52 17.18 5.35
CA PHE A 142 -6.86 16.48 4.24
C PHE A 142 -7.74 15.34 3.71
N THR A 143 -8.76 15.67 2.92
CA THR A 143 -9.66 14.65 2.33
C THR A 143 -8.96 13.72 1.36
N HIS A 144 -9.26 12.42 1.47
CA HIS A 144 -8.81 11.33 0.60
C HIS A 144 -9.89 10.91 -0.41
N THR A 145 -11.00 11.63 -0.50
CA THR A 145 -12.12 11.33 -1.42
C THR A 145 -11.66 11.17 -2.89
N ALA A 146 -10.64 11.91 -3.32
CA ALA A 146 -10.09 11.78 -4.67
C ALA A 146 -9.46 10.40 -4.93
N PHE A 147 -8.77 9.81 -3.94
CA PHE A 147 -8.23 8.45 -4.05
C PHE A 147 -9.35 7.43 -4.14
N LEU A 148 -10.45 7.61 -3.40
CA LEU A 148 -11.62 6.73 -3.45
C LEU A 148 -12.30 6.75 -4.84
N ASN A 149 -12.40 7.93 -5.47
CA ASN A 149 -12.92 8.05 -6.83
C ASN A 149 -12.02 7.32 -7.84
N MET A 150 -10.71 7.47 -7.69
CA MET A 150 -9.73 6.78 -8.54
C MET A 150 -9.79 5.25 -8.36
N LEU A 151 -9.93 4.77 -7.13
CA LEU A 151 -10.15 3.34 -6.84
C LEU A 151 -11.39 2.82 -7.56
N SER A 152 -12.50 3.56 -7.50
CA SER A 152 -13.74 3.15 -8.18
C SER A 152 -13.58 3.03 -9.69
N TYR A 153 -12.67 3.80 -10.29
CA TYR A 153 -12.35 3.68 -11.72
C TYR A 153 -11.55 2.40 -11.99
N PHE A 154 -10.45 2.15 -11.27
CA PHE A 154 -9.62 0.96 -11.47
C PHE A 154 -10.31 -0.35 -11.10
N ASN A 155 -11.21 -0.36 -10.11
CA ASN A 155 -11.95 -1.56 -9.73
C ASN A 155 -12.81 -2.09 -10.90
N GLN A 156 -13.32 -1.21 -11.77
CA GLN A 156 -14.03 -1.64 -12.98
C GLN A 156 -13.11 -2.41 -13.94
N TRP A 157 -11.84 -2.02 -14.02
CA TRP A 157 -10.86 -2.73 -14.85
C TRP A 157 -10.52 -4.11 -14.29
N VAL A 158 -10.43 -4.23 -12.97
CA VAL A 158 -10.24 -5.53 -12.29
C VAL A 158 -11.42 -6.46 -12.55
N GLU A 159 -12.64 -5.95 -12.47
CA GLU A 159 -13.87 -6.74 -12.65
C GLU A 159 -14.08 -7.16 -14.11
N THR A 160 -13.81 -6.28 -15.06
CA THR A 160 -14.13 -6.49 -16.48
C THR A 160 -12.98 -7.02 -17.31
N GLY A 161 -11.74 -6.81 -16.87
CA GLY A 161 -10.54 -7.04 -17.68
C GLY A 161 -10.41 -6.08 -18.87
N LEU A 162 -11.26 -5.04 -18.96
CA LEU A 162 -11.26 -4.06 -20.03
C LEU A 162 -10.62 -2.77 -19.51
N TYR A 163 -9.50 -2.39 -20.12
CA TYR A 163 -8.70 -1.21 -19.79
C TYR A 163 -8.49 -0.30 -21.00
#